data_AF-A0A954QNF3-F1
#
_entry.id   AF-A0A954QNF3-F1
#
_cell.length_a   1.000
_cell.length_b   1.000
_cell.length_c   1.000
_cell.angle_alpha   90.00
_cell.angle_beta   90.00
_cell.angle_gamma   90.00
#
_symmetry.space_group_name_H-M   'P 1'
#
loop_
_entity.id
_entity.type
_entity.pdbx_description
1 polymer ?
#
loop_
_entity_poly.entity_id
_entity_poly.type
_entity_poly.pdbx_seq_one_letter_code
_entity_poly.pdbx_strand_id
1 'polypeptide(L)' 'MAKKTIADVDVQGKVVFMRVDFNVPLNDERQITDDRRIRMALP' A
#
# COMPACT_ATOMS: atom_id res chain seq x y z
N MET A 1 14.76 -9.97 15.25
CA MET A 1 13.65 -9.96 14.29
C MET A 1 13.74 -11.22 13.44
N ALA A 2 12.71 -12.07 13.42
CA ALA A 2 12.74 -13.34 12.67
C ALA A 2 12.18 -13.25 11.24
N LYS A 3 11.55 -12.11 10.88
CA LYS A 3 10.94 -11.89 9.56
C LYS A 3 11.84 -11.00 8.72
N LYS A 4 11.96 -11.33 7.42
CA LYS A 4 12.60 -10.48 6.42
C LYS A 4 11.75 -9.25 6.13
N THR A 5 12.40 -8.13 5.88
CA THR A 5 11.80 -6.87 5.43
C THR A 5 11.99 -6.70 3.92
N ILE A 6 11.39 -5.66 3.32
CA ILE A 6 11.60 -5.36 1.90
C ILE A 6 13.05 -5.00 1.56
N ALA A 7 13.82 -4.50 2.53
CA ALA A 7 15.24 -4.21 2.37
C ALA A 7 16.11 -5.48 2.22
N ASP A 8 15.59 -6.64 2.61
CA ASP A 8 16.32 -7.91 2.61
C ASP A 8 16.06 -8.77 1.35
N VAL A 9 15.29 -8.26 0.38
CA VAL A 9 14.81 -9.04 -0.77
C VAL A 9 15.05 -8.27 -2.08
N ASP A 10 15.74 -8.92 -3.03
CA ASP A 10 15.85 -8.40 -4.39
C ASP A 10 14.55 -8.67 -5.18
N VAL A 11 13.92 -7.58 -5.61
CA VAL A 11 12.66 -7.57 -6.35
C VAL A 11 12.83 -7.14 -7.81
N GLN A 12 14.05 -6.87 -8.28
CA GLN A 12 14.28 -6.39 -9.64
C GLN A 12 13.79 -7.42 -10.68
N GLY A 13 12.97 -6.95 -11.62
CA GLY A 13 12.41 -7.80 -12.70
C GLY A 13 11.37 -8.81 -12.24
N LYS A 14 10.90 -8.76 -10.98
CA LYS A 14 9.91 -9.69 -10.44
C LYS A 14 8.54 -9.05 -10.35
N VAL A 15 7.50 -9.86 -10.51
CA VAL A 15 6.12 -9.48 -10.14
C VAL A 15 5.97 -9.65 -8.63
N VAL A 16 5.61 -8.58 -7.94
CA VAL A 16 5.48 -8.56 -6.47
C VAL A 16 4.02 -8.40 -6.08
N PHE A 17 3.50 -9.33 -5.29
CA PHE A 17 2.20 -9.17 -4.65
C PHE A 17 2.34 -8.25 -3.42
N MET A 18 1.73 -7.07 -3.48
CA MET A 18 1.80 -6.07 -2.42
C MET A 18 0.45 -5.93 -1.72
N ARG A 19 0.40 -6.25 -0.42
CA ARG A 19 -0.77 -6.00 0.42
C ARG A 19 -0.70 -4.57 0.97
N VAL A 20 -1.68 -3.75 0.62
CA VAL A 20 -1.82 -2.35 1.05
C VAL A 20 -3.10 -2.13 1.83
N ASP A 21 -3.13 -1.14 2.72
CA ASP A 21 -4.38 -0.67 3.35
C ASP A 21 -4.97 0.50 2.55
N PHE A 22 -5.86 0.18 1.60
CA PHE A 22 -6.63 1.18 0.83
C PHE A 22 -8.09 1.29 1.32
N ASN A 23 -8.36 0.94 2.57
CA ASN A 23 -9.68 1.16 3.16
C ASN A 23 -9.84 2.64 3.52
N VAL A 24 -10.31 3.44 2.55
CA VAL A 24 -10.51 4.90 2.64
C VAL A 24 -12.00 5.25 2.70
N PRO A 25 -12.38 6.36 3.35
CA PRO A 25 -13.76 6.82 3.34
C PRO A 25 -14.18 7.32 1.95
N LEU A 26 -15.42 7.02 1.59
CA LEU A 26 -16.06 7.49 0.36
C LEU A 26 -17.30 8.32 0.72
N ASN A 27 -17.65 9.31 -0.12
CA ASN A 27 -18.96 9.96 -0.05
C ASN A 27 -20.04 9.13 -0.80
N ASP A 28 -21.27 9.63 -0.83
CA ASP A 28 -22.41 8.96 -1.47
C ASP A 28 -22.22 8.77 -2.99
N GLU A 29 -21.42 9.62 -3.62
CA GLU A 29 -21.04 9.52 -5.05
C GLU A 29 -19.85 8.57 -5.29
N ARG A 30 -19.39 7.86 -4.24
CA ARG A 30 -18.22 6.96 -4.25
C ARG A 30 -16.89 7.66 -4.55
N GLN A 31 -16.80 8.95 -4.27
CA GLN A 31 -15.55 9.71 -4.38
C GLN A 31 -14.79 9.62 -3.05
N ILE A 32 -13.47 9.56 -3.13
CA ILE A 32 -12.59 9.53 -1.95
C ILE A 32 -12.67 10.90 -1.24
N THR A 33 -12.96 10.88 0.06
CA THR A 33 -13.02 12.11 0.88
C THR A 33 -11.76 12.33 1.71
N ASP A 34 -10.98 11.28 1.96
CA ASP A 34 -9.65 11.35 2.58
C ASP A 34 -8.74 10.27 1.97
N ASP A 35 -7.66 10.71 1.32
CA ASP A 35 -6.69 9.86 0.61
C ASP A 35 -5.46 9.51 1.45
N ARG A 36 -5.42 9.87 2.74
CA ARG A 36 -4.24 9.74 3.60
C ARG A 36 -3.63 8.33 3.57
N ARG A 37 -4.46 7.28 3.60
CA ARG A 37 -3.99 5.88 3.57
C ARG A 37 -3.34 5.49 2.24
N ILE A 38 -3.82 6.05 1.13
CA ILE A 38 -3.21 5.84 -0.19
C ILE A 38 -1.84 6.52 -0.22
N ARG A 39 -1.76 7.79 0.22
CA ARG A 39 -0.50 8.53 0.28
C ARG A 39 0.53 7.90 1.21
N MET A 40 0.12 7.36 2.36
CA MET A 40 1.03 6.67 3.29
C MET A 40 1.53 5.32 2.78
N ALA A 41 0.87 4.73 1.77
CA ALA A 41 1.36 3.52 1.11
C ALA A 41 2.41 3.83 0.03
N LEU A 42 2.50 5.11 -0.38
CA LEU A 42 3.62 5.60 -1.17
C LEU A 42 4.81 5.87 -0.22
N PRO A 43 6.05 5.62 -0.66
CA PRO A 43 7.25 5.91 0.14
C PRO A 43 7.43 7.39 0.47
#